data_AF-A0A7L1S9Y4-F1
#
_entry.id   AF-A0A7L1S9Y4-F1
#
_cell.length_a   1.000
_cell.length_b   1.000
_cell.length_c   1.000
_cell.angle_alpha   90.00
_cell.angle_beta   90.00
_cell.angle_gamma   90.00
#
_symmetry.space_group_name_H-M   'P 1'
#
loop_
_entity.id
_entity.type
_entity.pdbx_description
1 polymer ?
#
loop_
_entity_poly.entity_id
_entity_poly.type
_entity_poly.pdbx_seq_one_letter_code
_entity_poly.pdbx_strand_id
1 'polypeptide(L)'
;LQAALREGSARYRQRDFAAAAAKFNAALQLCSKGFATEDPLKSSPDDASRLSSWIESMLVICYLKLGQPGLALHHSHRSIIQNPSNFCNHLRQAVSFRCLHRYSEAARSTMVAHYLYVLAEGAELETSDLLQLYWQDMIQEALSGDVSFSALYTPFEKENKADKIKEAHKAFAERHPDYVQHVFTDPHGIHLLPEKAESHPGQQYLLTLGFRNRDIGKTVEKFVTRKFPVLPGQKIAFSPSMEQQAEIFWQNTGKRIMAATAFIGSTKIKDERGPCARAIEYFHHASLLSRLWKREEQAQVMTQAMAELATAPYLQRVSQEDKKMLQSLMADAVDILAGRTGERAWAEIQKV
;
A
#
# COMPACT_ATOMS: atom_id res chain seq x y z
N LEU A 1 -4.58 2.95 32.55
CA LEU A 1 -4.96 2.53 31.19
C LEU A 1 -6.44 2.17 31.06
N GLN A 2 -6.94 1.16 31.80
CA GLN A 2 -8.33 0.67 31.72
C GLN A 2 -9.40 1.77 31.83
N ALA A 3 -9.22 2.75 32.73
CA ALA A 3 -10.16 3.88 32.87
C ALA A 3 -10.28 4.71 31.58
N ALA A 4 -9.16 5.03 30.93
CA ALA A 4 -9.15 5.78 29.67
C ALA A 4 -9.81 5.00 28.54
N LEU A 5 -9.59 3.68 28.46
CA LEU A 5 -10.25 2.82 27.47
C LEU A 5 -11.77 2.79 27.66
N ARG A 6 -12.24 2.56 28.89
CA ARG A 6 -13.67 2.53 29.23
C ARG A 6 -14.35 3.86 28.90
N GLU A 7 -13.71 4.97 29.27
CA GLU A 7 -14.25 6.30 28.99
C GLU A 7 -14.25 6.60 27.48
N GLY A 8 -13.18 6.27 26.76
CA GLY A 8 -13.12 6.39 25.30
C GLY A 8 -14.24 5.61 24.60
N SER A 9 -14.48 4.36 25.01
CA SER A 9 -15.59 3.55 24.48
C SER A 9 -16.97 4.09 24.87
N ALA A 10 -17.13 4.73 26.03
CA ALA A 10 -18.38 5.38 26.42
C ALA A 10 -18.67 6.62 25.55
N ARG A 11 -17.66 7.49 25.37
CA ARG A 11 -17.75 8.68 24.50
C ARG A 11 -18.02 8.30 23.05
N TYR A 12 -17.36 7.25 22.55
CA TYR A 12 -17.59 6.71 21.21
C TYR A 12 -19.06 6.30 21.02
N ARG A 13 -19.65 5.57 21.98
CA ARG A 13 -21.06 5.16 21.94
C ARG A 13 -22.02 6.35 21.98
N GLN A 14 -21.63 7.43 22.64
CA GLN A 14 -22.36 8.71 22.67
C GLN A 14 -22.15 9.55 21.40
N ARG A 15 -21.38 9.06 20.42
CA ARG A 15 -20.98 9.79 19.20
C ARG A 15 -20.16 11.06 19.45
N ASP A 16 -19.59 11.20 20.64
CA ASP A 16 -18.61 12.24 20.96
C ASP A 16 -17.21 11.77 20.53
N PHE A 17 -16.97 11.82 19.21
CA PHE A 17 -15.76 11.27 18.60
C PHE A 17 -14.50 12.04 18.97
N ALA A 18 -14.61 13.35 19.24
CA ALA A 18 -13.48 14.17 19.68
C ALA A 18 -13.03 13.77 21.09
N ALA A 19 -13.96 13.66 22.04
CA ALA A 19 -13.62 13.20 23.39
C ALA A 19 -13.16 11.74 23.39
N ALA A 20 -13.76 10.88 22.57
CA ALA A 20 -13.32 9.50 22.40
C ALA A 20 -11.86 9.43 21.90
N ALA A 21 -11.52 10.19 20.86
CA ALA A 21 -10.15 10.26 20.34
C ALA A 21 -9.16 10.76 21.39
N ALA A 22 -9.52 11.79 22.17
CA ALA A 22 -8.66 12.28 23.25
C ALA A 22 -8.36 11.19 24.30
N LYS A 23 -9.37 10.40 24.68
CA LYS A 23 -9.20 9.30 25.65
C LYS A 23 -8.42 8.13 25.07
N PHE A 24 -8.64 7.77 23.81
CA PHE A 24 -7.84 6.74 23.14
C PHE A 24 -6.38 7.17 22.94
N ASN A 25 -6.10 8.43 22.60
CA ASN A 25 -4.73 8.95 22.56
C ASN A 25 -4.06 8.89 23.95
N ALA A 26 -4.77 9.27 25.01
CA ALA A 26 -4.25 9.15 26.37
C ALA A 26 -3.95 7.68 26.74
N ALA A 27 -4.80 6.74 26.34
CA ALA A 27 -4.57 5.31 26.51
C ALA A 27 -3.33 4.83 25.74
N LEU A 28 -3.16 5.27 24.49
CA LEU A 28 -2.02 4.93 23.65
C LEU A 28 -0.69 5.42 24.24
N GLN A 29 -0.67 6.62 24.83
CA GLN A 29 0.49 7.16 25.54
C GLN A 29 0.82 6.39 26.83
N LEU A 30 -0.17 5.77 27.46
CA LEU A 30 0.07 4.87 28.59
C LEU A 30 0.64 3.53 28.09
N CYS A 31 0.13 2.99 26.98
CA CYS A 31 0.68 1.79 26.36
C CYS A 31 2.15 1.96 25.97
N SER A 32 2.54 3.08 25.35
CA SER A 32 3.93 3.34 24.96
C SER A 32 4.89 3.47 26.15
N LYS A 33 4.39 3.81 27.33
CA LYS A 33 5.15 3.88 28.59
C LYS A 33 5.20 2.55 29.35
N GLY A 34 4.71 1.46 28.77
CA GLY A 34 4.74 0.13 29.39
C GLY A 34 3.56 -0.18 30.31
N PHE A 35 2.52 0.66 30.38
CA PHE A 35 1.33 0.40 31.21
C PHE A 35 0.30 -0.53 30.53
N ALA A 36 0.65 -1.15 29.40
CA ALA A 36 -0.22 -2.08 28.69
C ALA A 36 -0.40 -3.41 29.42
N THR A 37 0.44 -3.70 30.42
CA THR A 37 0.56 -5.02 31.02
C THR A 37 0.54 -4.89 32.55
N GLU A 38 -0.33 -5.65 33.21
CA GLU A 38 -0.46 -5.62 34.68
C GLU A 38 0.81 -6.15 35.37
N ASP A 39 1.57 -7.00 34.68
CA ASP A 39 2.90 -7.48 35.05
C ASP A 39 3.74 -7.60 33.76
N PRO A 40 4.68 -6.66 33.50
CA PRO A 40 5.54 -6.67 32.31
C PRO A 40 6.36 -7.94 32.12
N LEU A 41 6.54 -8.74 33.18
CA LEU A 41 7.27 -10.02 33.15
C LEU A 41 6.36 -11.21 32.76
N LYS A 42 5.02 -11.07 32.81
CA LYS A 42 4.05 -12.15 32.51
C LYS A 42 3.25 -11.94 31.24
N SER A 43 3.07 -10.70 30.81
CA SER A 43 2.36 -10.36 29.58
C SER A 43 3.20 -10.67 28.35
N SER A 44 2.60 -11.29 27.32
CA SER A 44 3.32 -11.48 26.06
C SER A 44 3.48 -10.13 25.32
N PRO A 45 4.59 -9.92 24.59
CA PRO A 45 4.74 -8.77 23.69
C PRO A 45 3.62 -8.68 22.62
N ASP A 46 3.00 -9.81 22.29
CA ASP A 46 1.87 -9.91 21.35
C ASP A 46 0.60 -9.26 21.93
N ASP A 47 0.31 -9.44 23.22
CA ASP A 47 -0.85 -8.84 23.88
C ASP A 47 -0.78 -7.31 23.90
N ALA A 48 0.40 -6.75 24.20
CA ALA A 48 0.63 -5.32 24.18
C ALA A 48 0.51 -4.73 22.77
N SER A 49 0.98 -5.47 21.75
CA SER A 49 0.89 -5.07 20.34
C SER A 49 -0.55 -5.09 19.85
N ARG A 50 -1.32 -6.13 20.20
CA ARG A 50 -2.75 -6.23 19.86
C ARG A 50 -3.59 -5.14 20.53
N LEU A 51 -3.33 -4.83 21.80
CA LEU A 51 -4.01 -3.74 22.50
C LEU A 51 -3.69 -2.39 21.86
N SER A 52 -2.40 -2.14 21.56
CA SER A 52 -2.00 -0.92 20.87
C SER A 52 -2.69 -0.82 19.52
N SER A 53 -2.69 -1.90 18.74
CA SER A 53 -3.35 -1.96 17.43
C SER A 53 -4.84 -1.65 17.53
N TRP A 54 -5.52 -2.21 18.54
CA TRP A 54 -6.93 -1.92 18.78
C TRP A 54 -7.18 -0.44 19.09
N ILE A 55 -6.36 0.17 19.96
CA ILE A 55 -6.47 1.60 20.30
C ILE A 55 -6.25 2.47 19.05
N GLU A 56 -5.21 2.19 18.27
CA GLU A 56 -4.94 2.87 17.00
C GLU A 56 -6.14 2.73 16.05
N SER A 57 -6.71 1.54 15.94
CA SER A 57 -7.88 1.26 15.10
C SER A 57 -9.12 2.07 15.51
N MET A 58 -9.35 2.23 16.82
CA MET A 58 -10.41 3.10 17.34
C MET A 58 -10.16 4.58 17.01
N LEU A 59 -8.91 5.03 17.04
CA LEU A 59 -8.52 6.38 16.61
C LEU A 59 -8.81 6.59 15.12
N VAL A 60 -8.53 5.60 14.26
CA VAL A 60 -8.89 5.67 12.83
C VAL A 60 -10.39 5.95 12.67
N ILE A 61 -11.24 5.20 13.36
CA ILE A 61 -12.70 5.40 13.28
C ILE A 61 -13.09 6.81 13.75
N CYS A 62 -12.56 7.27 14.89
CA CYS A 62 -12.88 8.59 15.42
C CYS A 62 -12.48 9.70 14.44
N TYR A 63 -11.26 9.66 13.90
CA TYR A 63 -10.79 10.68 12.96
C TYR A 63 -11.52 10.65 11.62
N LEU A 64 -11.91 9.48 11.11
CA LEU A 64 -12.79 9.41 9.93
C LEU A 64 -14.15 10.06 10.20
N LYS A 65 -14.75 9.84 11.39
CA LYS A 65 -16.02 10.48 11.78
C LYS A 65 -15.89 11.98 11.98
N LEU A 66 -14.70 12.47 12.31
CA LEU A 66 -14.38 13.90 12.43
C LEU A 66 -13.98 14.55 11.09
N GLY A 67 -13.98 13.81 9.98
CA GLY A 67 -13.57 14.34 8.67
C GLY A 67 -12.06 14.61 8.57
N GLN A 68 -11.24 13.89 9.34
CA GLN A 68 -9.78 14.04 9.38
C GLN A 68 -9.06 12.78 8.83
N PRO A 69 -9.21 12.47 7.53
CA PRO A 69 -8.70 11.23 6.95
C PRO A 69 -7.17 11.14 6.92
N GLY A 70 -6.45 12.26 6.92
CA GLY A 70 -4.99 12.27 7.05
C GLY A 70 -4.52 11.70 8.39
N LEU A 71 -5.10 12.16 9.50
CA LEU A 71 -4.82 11.61 10.83
C LEU A 71 -5.25 10.15 10.93
N ALA A 72 -6.43 9.82 10.40
CA ALA A 72 -6.91 8.45 10.35
C ALA A 72 -5.91 7.52 9.62
N LEU A 73 -5.36 7.96 8.50
CA LEU A 73 -4.38 7.19 7.73
C LEU A 73 -3.10 6.93 8.53
N HIS A 74 -2.57 7.91 9.26
CA HIS A 74 -1.39 7.71 10.13
C HIS A 74 -1.64 6.62 11.19
N HIS A 75 -2.78 6.66 11.87
CA HIS A 75 -3.16 5.64 12.85
C HIS A 75 -3.40 4.28 12.19
N SER A 76 -3.93 4.24 10.97
CA SER A 76 -4.18 2.99 10.25
C SER A 76 -2.88 2.23 9.95
N HIS A 77 -1.82 2.92 9.50
CA HIS A 77 -0.52 2.29 9.28
C HIS A 77 0.04 1.70 10.57
N ARG A 78 -0.03 2.44 11.68
CA ARG A 78 0.43 2.00 12.99
C ARG A 78 -0.34 0.77 13.49
N SER A 79 -1.66 0.77 13.30
CA SER A 79 -2.51 -0.37 13.66
C SER A 79 -2.11 -1.65 12.92
N ILE A 80 -1.76 -1.54 11.64
CA ILE A 80 -1.31 -2.67 10.80
C ILE A 80 0.09 -3.13 11.20
N ILE A 81 1.02 -2.20 11.44
CA ILE A 81 2.38 -2.55 11.91
C ILE A 81 2.31 -3.39 13.19
N GLN A 82 1.39 -3.05 14.10
CA GLN A 82 1.22 -3.72 15.39
C GLN A 82 0.39 -5.01 15.32
N ASN A 83 -0.55 -5.12 14.39
CA ASN A 83 -1.36 -6.34 14.17
C ASN A 83 -1.68 -6.50 12.67
N PRO A 84 -0.72 -7.00 11.89
CA PRO A 84 -0.81 -7.04 10.43
C PRO A 84 -1.79 -8.09 9.88
N SER A 85 -2.15 -9.11 10.67
CA SER A 85 -3.10 -10.15 10.26
C SER A 85 -4.57 -9.74 10.43
N ASN A 86 -4.85 -8.64 11.13
CA ASN A 86 -6.22 -8.21 11.37
C ASN A 86 -6.80 -7.51 10.14
N PHE A 87 -7.69 -8.20 9.40
CA PHE A 87 -8.31 -7.67 8.19
C PHE A 87 -9.07 -6.35 8.40
N CYS A 88 -9.63 -6.11 9.59
CA CYS A 88 -10.36 -4.87 9.88
C CYS A 88 -9.44 -3.64 9.87
N ASN A 89 -8.17 -3.80 10.24
CA ASN A 89 -7.19 -2.71 10.18
C ASN A 89 -6.94 -2.29 8.72
N HIS A 90 -6.82 -3.27 7.82
CA HIS A 90 -6.68 -3.04 6.38
C HIS A 90 -7.93 -2.40 5.77
N LEU A 91 -9.13 -2.84 6.16
CA LEU A 91 -10.37 -2.22 5.69
C LEU A 91 -10.49 -0.76 6.14
N ARG A 92 -10.13 -0.45 7.39
CA ARG A 92 -10.11 0.94 7.90
C ARG A 92 -9.07 1.80 7.20
N GLN A 93 -7.92 1.23 6.86
CA GLN A 93 -6.92 1.90 6.01
C GLN A 93 -7.50 2.18 4.61
N ALA A 94 -8.21 1.22 4.00
CA ALA A 94 -8.82 1.40 2.69
C ALA A 94 -9.82 2.57 2.69
N VAL A 95 -10.65 2.70 3.72
CA VAL A 95 -11.55 3.84 3.89
C VAL A 95 -10.78 5.15 4.03
N SER A 96 -9.68 5.15 4.77
CA SER A 96 -8.82 6.35 4.92
C SER A 96 -8.22 6.79 3.59
N PHE A 97 -7.72 5.84 2.78
CA PHE A 97 -7.24 6.13 1.43
C PHE A 97 -8.33 6.64 0.50
N ARG A 98 -9.52 6.02 0.52
CA ARG A 98 -10.67 6.46 -0.27
C ARG A 98 -11.04 7.92 0.04
N CYS A 99 -11.10 8.29 1.32
CA CYS A 99 -11.37 9.67 1.74
C CYS A 99 -10.29 10.67 1.31
N LEU A 100 -9.11 10.21 0.93
CA LEU A 100 -8.00 11.01 0.40
C LEU A 100 -7.89 10.91 -1.14
N HIS A 101 -8.87 10.29 -1.82
CA HIS A 101 -8.85 10.02 -3.26
C HIS A 101 -7.63 9.20 -3.73
N ARG A 102 -7.07 8.37 -2.84
CA ARG A 102 -5.96 7.45 -3.12
C ARG A 102 -6.50 6.06 -3.45
N TYR A 103 -7.26 5.98 -4.54
CA TYR A 103 -8.10 4.82 -4.85
C TYR A 103 -7.30 3.53 -5.11
N SER A 104 -6.12 3.61 -5.75
CA SER A 104 -5.24 2.45 -5.95
C SER A 104 -4.78 1.87 -4.61
N GLU A 105 -4.40 2.71 -3.64
CA GLU A 105 -4.03 2.25 -2.31
C GLU A 105 -5.25 1.73 -1.53
N ALA A 106 -6.43 2.34 -1.70
CA ALA A 106 -7.68 1.83 -1.13
C ALA A 106 -8.04 0.43 -1.66
N ALA A 107 -7.90 0.22 -2.98
CA ALA A 107 -8.08 -1.07 -3.63
C ALA A 107 -7.08 -2.10 -3.07
N ARG A 108 -5.80 -1.74 -2.96
CA ARG A 108 -4.76 -2.61 -2.37
C ARG A 108 -5.11 -3.03 -0.95
N SER A 109 -5.45 -2.08 -0.08
CA SER A 109 -5.80 -2.38 1.32
C SER A 109 -7.06 -3.23 1.42
N THR A 110 -8.05 -3.03 0.55
CA THR A 110 -9.26 -3.87 0.50
C THR A 110 -8.94 -5.29 0.04
N MET A 111 -8.14 -5.45 -1.02
CA MET A 111 -7.68 -6.75 -1.50
C MET A 111 -6.95 -7.53 -0.40
N VAL A 112 -6.08 -6.86 0.36
CA VAL A 112 -5.39 -7.45 1.51
C VAL A 112 -6.38 -7.84 2.62
N ALA A 113 -7.33 -6.97 2.93
CA ALA A 113 -8.38 -7.27 3.92
C ALA A 113 -9.19 -8.50 3.50
N HIS A 114 -9.63 -8.56 2.24
CA HIS A 114 -10.37 -9.69 1.69
C HIS A 114 -9.56 -10.99 1.77
N TYR A 115 -8.30 -10.95 1.36
CA TYR A 115 -7.41 -12.11 1.44
C TYR A 115 -7.23 -12.62 2.88
N LEU A 116 -6.98 -11.73 3.83
CA LEU A 116 -6.84 -12.10 5.25
C LEU A 116 -8.16 -12.59 5.86
N TYR A 117 -9.29 -12.03 5.42
CA TYR A 117 -10.63 -12.45 5.85
C TYR A 117 -10.94 -13.88 5.38
N VAL A 118 -10.67 -14.19 4.11
CA VAL A 118 -10.88 -15.54 3.55
C VAL A 118 -9.97 -16.58 4.23
N LEU A 119 -8.78 -16.19 4.67
CA LEU A 119 -7.89 -17.06 5.44
C LEU A 119 -8.31 -17.26 6.89
N ALA A 120 -9.21 -16.44 7.43
CA ALA A 120 -9.70 -16.58 8.80
C ALA A 120 -10.72 -17.71 8.91
N GLU A 121 -10.69 -18.46 10.01
CA GLU A 121 -11.71 -19.46 10.30
C GLU A 121 -13.09 -18.79 10.46
N GLY A 122 -14.11 -19.33 9.78
CA GLY A 122 -15.47 -18.82 9.87
C GLY A 122 -15.80 -17.64 8.95
N ALA A 123 -15.05 -17.44 7.86
CA ALA A 123 -15.34 -16.43 6.86
C ALA A 123 -16.74 -16.64 6.21
N GLU A 124 -17.65 -15.70 6.45
CA GLU A 124 -18.97 -15.63 5.82
C GLU A 124 -18.88 -15.15 4.37
N LEU A 125 -19.65 -15.79 3.48
CA LEU A 125 -19.69 -15.48 2.05
C LEU A 125 -20.19 -14.05 1.77
N GLU A 126 -21.23 -13.59 2.47
CA GLU A 126 -21.80 -12.24 2.26
C GLU A 126 -20.77 -11.12 2.49
N THR A 127 -19.99 -11.22 3.56
CA THR A 127 -18.91 -10.24 3.83
C THR A 127 -17.79 -10.33 2.79
N SER A 128 -17.47 -11.53 2.31
CA SER A 128 -16.50 -11.73 1.23
C SER A 128 -16.96 -11.01 -0.05
N ASP A 129 -18.23 -11.16 -0.43
CA ASP A 129 -18.80 -10.53 -1.62
C ASP A 129 -18.77 -9.00 -1.52
N LEU A 130 -19.12 -8.44 -0.35
CA LEU A 130 -19.05 -7.00 -0.11
C LEU A 130 -17.61 -6.45 -0.21
N LEU A 131 -16.62 -7.18 0.30
CA LEU A 131 -15.21 -6.77 0.19
C LEU A 131 -14.71 -6.81 -1.26
N GLN A 132 -15.14 -7.81 -2.03
CA GLN A 132 -14.83 -7.89 -3.46
C GLN A 132 -15.45 -6.72 -4.23
N LEU A 133 -16.73 -6.43 -4.01
CA LEU A 133 -17.41 -5.28 -4.63
C LEU A 133 -16.72 -3.96 -4.29
N TYR A 134 -16.38 -3.73 -3.01
CA TYR A 134 -15.68 -2.53 -2.60
C TYR A 134 -14.30 -2.42 -3.27
N TRP A 135 -13.57 -3.55 -3.42
CA TRP A 135 -12.30 -3.56 -4.15
C TRP A 135 -12.51 -3.21 -5.63
N GLN A 136 -13.53 -3.77 -6.31
CA GLN A 136 -13.85 -3.43 -7.70
C GLN A 136 -14.12 -1.93 -7.86
N ASP A 137 -14.94 -1.37 -7.00
CA ASP A 137 -15.27 0.06 -7.03
C ASP A 137 -14.00 0.92 -6.91
N MET A 138 -13.07 0.56 -6.01
CA MET A 138 -11.81 1.29 -5.86
C MET A 138 -10.91 1.19 -7.09
N ILE A 139 -10.89 0.04 -7.80
CA ILE A 139 -10.17 -0.10 -9.07
C ILE A 139 -10.81 0.78 -10.16
N GLN A 140 -12.14 0.82 -10.24
CA GLN A 140 -12.84 1.65 -11.23
C GLN A 140 -12.64 3.15 -10.96
N GLU A 141 -12.69 3.57 -9.70
CA GLU A 141 -12.39 4.95 -9.30
C GLU A 141 -10.94 5.34 -9.60
N ALA A 142 -9.99 4.42 -9.38
CA ALA A 142 -8.59 4.65 -9.72
C ALA A 142 -8.37 4.88 -11.23
N LEU A 143 -9.05 4.08 -12.07
CA LEU A 143 -8.99 4.24 -13.53
C LEU A 143 -9.73 5.48 -14.03
N SER A 144 -10.89 5.79 -13.44
CA SER A 144 -11.71 6.94 -13.85
C SER A 144 -11.06 8.26 -13.43
N GLY A 145 -10.33 8.26 -12.30
CA GLY A 145 -9.67 9.44 -11.77
C GLY A 145 -8.34 9.80 -12.46
N ASP A 146 -7.66 8.84 -13.09
CA ASP A 146 -6.35 9.07 -13.73
C ASP A 146 -6.44 9.10 -15.25
N VAL A 147 -6.12 10.25 -15.84
CA VAL A 147 -6.14 10.43 -17.30
C VAL A 147 -4.84 10.03 -18.00
N SER A 148 -3.80 9.63 -17.27
CA SER A 148 -2.46 9.38 -17.81
C SER A 148 -2.26 7.98 -18.37
N PHE A 149 -3.03 7.00 -17.88
CA PHE A 149 -2.99 5.62 -18.33
C PHE A 149 -4.40 5.01 -18.40
N SER A 150 -4.52 3.88 -19.10
CA SER A 150 -5.67 2.98 -19.07
C SER A 150 -5.18 1.55 -18.91
N ALA A 151 -6.06 0.65 -18.49
CA ALA A 151 -5.73 -0.74 -18.20
C ALA A 151 -6.74 -1.72 -18.81
N LEU A 152 -6.23 -2.87 -19.23
CA LEU A 152 -7.04 -4.03 -19.65
C LEU A 152 -6.57 -5.26 -18.91
N TYR A 153 -7.53 -6.01 -18.39
CA TYR A 153 -7.31 -7.32 -17.78
C TYR A 153 -7.68 -8.41 -18.77
N THR A 154 -6.74 -9.30 -19.06
CA THR A 154 -6.95 -10.43 -19.98
C THR A 154 -6.81 -11.74 -19.21
N PRO A 155 -7.86 -12.57 -19.12
CA PRO A 155 -7.77 -13.90 -18.54
C PRO A 155 -6.67 -14.72 -19.22
N PHE A 156 -5.90 -15.47 -18.44
CA PHE A 156 -4.78 -16.25 -18.94
C PHE A 156 -4.63 -17.57 -18.17
N GLU A 157 -4.32 -18.62 -18.92
CA GLU A 157 -3.84 -19.91 -18.42
C GLU A 157 -2.35 -20.02 -18.76
N LYS A 158 -1.54 -20.66 -17.91
CA LYS A 158 -0.06 -20.67 -18.04
C LYS A 158 0.47 -21.11 -19.42
N GLU A 159 -0.31 -21.90 -20.15
CA GLU A 159 -0.02 -22.28 -21.52
C GLU A 159 -0.36 -21.12 -22.48
N ASN A 160 0.64 -20.70 -23.27
CA ASN A 160 0.51 -19.66 -24.30
C ASN A 160 0.50 -18.18 -23.85
N LYS A 161 1.32 -17.82 -22.85
CA LYS A 161 1.51 -16.42 -22.39
C LYS A 161 1.86 -15.43 -23.51
N ALA A 162 2.72 -15.83 -24.46
CA ALA A 162 3.21 -14.93 -25.50
C ALA A 162 2.13 -14.53 -26.52
N ASP A 163 1.31 -15.49 -27.00
CA ASP A 163 0.22 -15.15 -27.92
C ASP A 163 -0.89 -14.39 -27.20
N LYS A 164 -1.16 -14.72 -25.92
CA LYS A 164 -2.10 -13.96 -25.08
C LYS A 164 -1.68 -12.50 -24.88
N ILE A 165 -0.39 -12.22 -24.74
CA ILE A 165 0.12 -10.84 -24.69
C ILE A 165 -0.16 -10.10 -26.00
N LYS A 166 0.07 -10.74 -27.15
CA LYS A 166 -0.22 -10.12 -28.47
C LYS A 166 -1.71 -9.85 -28.64
N GLU A 167 -2.56 -10.80 -28.25
CA GLU A 167 -4.02 -10.66 -28.26
C GLU A 167 -4.47 -9.50 -27.36
N ALA A 168 -3.94 -9.43 -26.14
CA ALA A 168 -4.22 -8.36 -25.18
C ALA A 168 -3.81 -6.99 -25.71
N HIS A 169 -2.64 -6.88 -26.36
CA HIS A 169 -2.19 -5.62 -26.97
C HIS A 169 -3.10 -5.16 -28.11
N LYS A 170 -3.56 -6.09 -28.96
CA LYS A 170 -4.50 -5.79 -30.04
C LYS A 170 -5.84 -5.32 -29.47
N ALA A 171 -6.42 -6.08 -28.56
CA ALA A 171 -7.70 -5.74 -27.92
C ALA A 171 -7.63 -4.43 -27.14
N PHE A 172 -6.49 -4.15 -26.48
CA PHE A 172 -6.26 -2.88 -25.80
C PHE A 172 -6.28 -1.72 -26.78
N ALA A 173 -5.54 -1.81 -27.90
CA ALA A 173 -5.45 -0.73 -28.87
C ALA A 173 -6.82 -0.41 -29.52
N GLU A 174 -7.66 -1.43 -29.72
CA GLU A 174 -9.03 -1.26 -30.22
C GLU A 174 -9.95 -0.57 -29.19
N ARG A 175 -9.85 -0.92 -27.90
CA ARG A 175 -10.70 -0.38 -26.83
C ARG A 175 -10.25 1.00 -26.33
N HIS A 176 -8.95 1.27 -26.35
CA HIS A 176 -8.33 2.45 -25.76
C HIS A 176 -7.37 3.14 -26.75
N PRO A 177 -7.85 3.57 -27.94
CA PRO A 177 -6.99 4.13 -28.99
C PRO A 177 -6.19 5.36 -28.53
N ASP A 178 -6.70 6.13 -27.56
CA ASP A 178 -6.00 7.30 -27.01
C ASP A 178 -4.74 6.95 -26.20
N TYR A 179 -4.61 5.72 -25.72
CA TYR A 179 -3.59 5.29 -24.77
C TYR A 179 -2.50 4.41 -25.41
N VAL A 180 -2.34 4.49 -26.73
CA VAL A 180 -1.44 3.60 -27.49
C VAL A 180 -0.03 4.14 -27.69
N GLN A 181 0.31 5.32 -27.14
CA GLN A 181 1.65 5.92 -27.29
C GLN A 181 2.75 5.05 -26.67
N HIS A 182 2.40 4.30 -25.63
CA HIS A 182 3.19 3.19 -25.11
C HIS A 182 2.26 2.19 -24.43
N VAL A 183 2.37 0.92 -24.79
CA VAL A 183 1.57 -0.18 -24.24
C VAL A 183 2.52 -1.29 -23.82
N PHE A 184 2.37 -1.79 -22.60
CA PHE A 184 3.10 -2.95 -22.13
C PHE A 184 2.18 -3.84 -21.28
N THR A 185 2.48 -5.13 -21.25
CA THR A 185 1.83 -6.08 -20.35
C THR A 185 2.80 -6.43 -19.23
N ASP A 186 2.34 -6.35 -18.00
CA ASP A 186 3.16 -6.65 -16.83
C ASP A 186 3.71 -8.10 -16.91
N PRO A 187 5.04 -8.27 -17.00
CA PRO A 187 5.62 -9.59 -17.18
C PRO A 187 5.54 -10.46 -15.91
N HIS A 188 5.39 -9.84 -14.74
CA HIS A 188 5.45 -10.49 -13.42
C HIS A 188 4.04 -10.69 -12.83
N GLY A 189 3.05 -10.91 -13.70
CA GLY A 189 1.64 -10.75 -13.39
C GLY A 189 0.91 -12.04 -13.03
N ILE A 190 0.83 -12.35 -11.73
CA ILE A 190 -0.35 -13.02 -11.16
C ILE A 190 -1.25 -11.90 -10.63
N HIS A 191 -2.01 -11.26 -11.52
CA HIS A 191 -3.00 -10.28 -11.10
C HIS A 191 -4.28 -10.97 -10.71
N LEU A 192 -4.83 -10.53 -9.60
CA LEU A 192 -6.16 -10.90 -9.13
C LEU A 192 -7.10 -9.75 -9.47
N LEU A 193 -8.21 -10.09 -10.11
CA LEU A 193 -9.38 -9.22 -10.14
C LEU A 193 -10.41 -9.80 -9.18
N PRO A 194 -11.20 -8.97 -8.48
CA PRO A 194 -12.39 -9.48 -7.83
C PRO A 194 -13.32 -10.02 -8.93
N GLU A 195 -13.74 -11.27 -8.78
CA GLU A 195 -14.52 -12.01 -9.77
C GLU A 195 -15.81 -11.27 -10.13
N LYS A 196 -16.14 -11.17 -11.43
CA LYS A 196 -17.52 -10.89 -11.87
C LYS A 196 -18.27 -12.22 -11.97
N ALA A 197 -19.59 -12.19 -12.17
CA ALA A 197 -20.41 -13.38 -12.42
C ALA A 197 -19.91 -14.26 -13.59
N GLU A 198 -19.04 -13.73 -14.46
CA GLU A 198 -18.39 -14.44 -15.58
C GLU A 198 -16.94 -14.90 -15.28
N SER A 199 -16.39 -14.60 -14.12
CA SER A 199 -15.02 -14.95 -13.73
C SER A 199 -14.99 -16.26 -12.95
N HIS A 200 -14.03 -17.13 -13.24
CA HIS A 200 -13.87 -18.40 -12.54
C HIS A 200 -13.04 -18.25 -11.25
N PRO A 201 -13.36 -19.02 -10.19
CA PRO A 201 -12.56 -19.13 -8.97
C PRO A 201 -11.08 -19.35 -9.26
N GLY A 202 -10.23 -18.41 -8.84
CA GLY A 202 -8.77 -18.52 -9.01
C GLY A 202 -8.24 -18.16 -10.41
N GLN A 203 -9.07 -17.56 -11.26
CA GLN A 203 -8.66 -17.02 -12.55
C GLN A 203 -7.54 -15.98 -12.39
N GLN A 204 -6.46 -16.16 -13.15
CA GLN A 204 -5.36 -15.20 -13.23
C GLN A 204 -5.52 -14.29 -14.44
N TYR A 205 -5.05 -13.05 -14.29
CA TYR A 205 -5.13 -12.03 -15.34
C TYR A 205 -3.75 -11.49 -15.70
N LEU A 206 -3.54 -11.30 -17.00
CA LEU A 206 -2.51 -10.39 -17.52
C LEU A 206 -3.04 -8.96 -17.41
N LEU A 207 -2.22 -8.06 -16.86
CA LEU A 207 -2.51 -6.63 -16.83
C LEU A 207 -1.76 -5.93 -17.96
N THR A 208 -2.49 -5.42 -18.94
CA THR A 208 -1.96 -4.56 -19.99
C THR A 208 -2.24 -3.10 -19.63
N LEU A 209 -1.21 -2.27 -19.61
CA LEU A 209 -1.34 -0.82 -19.43
C LEU A 209 -0.98 -0.08 -20.71
N GLY A 210 -1.75 0.95 -21.02
CA GLY A 210 -1.43 1.90 -22.08
C GLY A 210 -1.38 3.32 -21.56
N PHE A 211 -0.53 4.15 -22.16
CA PHE A 211 -0.26 5.51 -21.73
C PHE A 211 -0.46 6.50 -22.88
N ARG A 212 -0.95 7.69 -22.54
CA ARG A 212 -0.98 8.84 -23.46
C ARG A 212 0.39 9.49 -23.65
N ASN A 213 1.29 9.28 -22.69
CA ASN A 213 2.65 9.81 -22.74
C ASN A 213 3.65 8.64 -22.78
N ARG A 214 4.42 8.57 -23.87
CA ARG A 214 5.38 7.50 -24.12
C ARG A 214 6.49 7.41 -23.05
N ASP A 215 6.96 8.53 -22.53
CA ASP A 215 8.07 8.58 -21.57
C ASP A 215 7.64 8.16 -20.16
N ILE A 216 6.40 8.52 -19.78
CA ILE A 216 5.77 8.00 -18.55
C ILE A 216 5.65 6.48 -18.66
N GLY A 217 5.05 5.99 -19.75
CA GLY A 217 4.86 4.56 -19.97
C GLY A 217 6.17 3.77 -19.91
N LYS A 218 7.20 4.20 -20.66
CA LYS A 218 8.52 3.55 -20.64
C LYS A 218 9.16 3.54 -19.25
N THR A 219 8.98 4.61 -18.48
CA THR A 219 9.50 4.68 -17.12
C THR A 219 8.78 3.70 -16.20
N VAL A 220 7.46 3.63 -16.28
CA VAL A 220 6.65 2.66 -15.52
C VAL A 220 7.01 1.22 -15.90
N GLU A 221 7.11 0.91 -17.19
CA GLU A 221 7.52 -0.42 -17.68
C GLU A 221 8.88 -0.83 -17.09
N LYS A 222 9.89 0.06 -17.17
CA LYS A 222 11.20 -0.18 -16.56
C LYS A 222 11.11 -0.36 -15.05
N PHE A 223 10.22 0.37 -14.39
CA PHE A 223 10.05 0.30 -12.95
C PHE A 223 9.44 -1.04 -12.51
N VAL A 224 8.50 -1.57 -13.28
CA VAL A 224 7.79 -2.81 -12.96
C VAL A 224 8.61 -4.04 -13.35
N THR A 225 9.30 -3.98 -14.50
CA THR A 225 10.06 -5.11 -15.05
C THR A 225 11.35 -5.42 -14.29
N ARG A 226 11.98 -4.42 -13.67
CA ARG A 226 13.22 -4.61 -12.90
C ARG A 226 12.92 -5.08 -11.48
N LYS A 227 13.74 -6.00 -10.98
CA LYS A 227 13.68 -6.48 -9.58
C LYS A 227 13.98 -5.34 -8.58
N PHE A 228 14.83 -4.40 -8.98
CA PHE A 228 15.20 -3.20 -8.22
C PHE A 228 15.16 -1.98 -9.15
N PRO A 229 14.03 -1.27 -9.22
CA PRO A 229 13.87 -0.21 -10.20
C PRO A 229 14.42 1.14 -9.72
N VAL A 230 15.60 1.52 -10.19
CA VAL A 230 16.05 2.90 -10.04
C VAL A 230 15.19 3.81 -10.92
N LEU A 231 14.39 4.69 -10.29
CA LEU A 231 13.75 5.81 -10.99
C LEU A 231 14.84 6.58 -11.74
N PRO A 232 14.72 6.78 -13.07
CA PRO A 232 15.72 7.52 -13.83
C PRO A 232 15.72 8.98 -13.37
N GLY A 233 16.61 9.27 -12.43
CA GLY A 233 17.03 10.61 -12.02
C GLY A 233 18.54 10.63 -12.12
N GLN A 234 19.04 11.36 -13.11
CA GLN A 234 20.45 11.57 -13.43
C GLN A 234 21.35 11.68 -12.18
N LYS A 235 22.62 11.28 -12.32
CA LYS A 235 23.70 11.72 -11.43
C LYS A 235 23.65 13.25 -11.34
N ILE A 236 23.12 13.82 -10.26
CA ILE A 236 22.95 15.28 -10.13
C ILE A 236 23.75 15.75 -8.92
N ALA A 237 24.78 16.55 -9.20
CA ALA A 237 25.41 17.45 -8.24
C ALA A 237 24.47 18.65 -7.99
N PHE A 238 24.38 19.10 -6.74
CA PHE A 238 23.32 20.01 -6.26
C PHE A 238 23.51 21.48 -6.66
N SER A 239 22.45 22.12 -7.15
CA SER A 239 22.30 23.60 -7.26
C SER A 239 20.82 24.03 -7.09
N PRO A 240 20.51 25.27 -6.65
CA PRO A 240 19.14 25.73 -6.35
C PRO A 240 18.16 25.73 -7.54
N SER A 241 18.65 25.84 -8.78
CA SER A 241 17.81 25.74 -9.98
C SER A 241 17.25 24.33 -10.20
N MET A 242 17.83 23.31 -9.55
CA MET A 242 17.40 21.91 -9.66
C MET A 242 16.18 21.59 -8.81
N GLU A 243 15.93 22.30 -7.70
CA GLU A 243 14.75 22.05 -6.85
C GLU A 243 13.46 22.38 -7.59
N GLN A 244 13.44 23.50 -8.29
CA GLN A 244 12.31 23.88 -9.15
C GLN A 244 12.11 22.87 -10.28
N GLN A 245 13.18 22.40 -10.92
CA GLN A 245 13.08 21.36 -11.95
C GLN A 245 12.58 20.03 -11.39
N ALA A 246 13.01 19.64 -10.19
CA ALA A 246 12.57 18.42 -9.53
C ALA A 246 11.09 18.49 -9.14
N GLU A 247 10.61 19.64 -8.66
CA GLU A 247 9.19 19.85 -8.37
C GLU A 247 8.35 19.87 -9.66
N ILE A 248 8.82 20.53 -10.72
CA ILE A 248 8.16 20.48 -12.04
C ILE A 248 8.06 19.04 -12.55
N PHE A 249 9.16 18.27 -12.46
CA PHE A 249 9.15 16.85 -12.81
C PHE A 249 8.15 16.07 -11.95
N TRP A 250 8.12 16.30 -10.64
CA TRP A 250 7.20 15.62 -9.73
C TRP A 250 5.74 15.86 -10.11
N GLN A 251 5.37 17.13 -10.35
CA GLN A 251 4.00 17.52 -10.68
C GLN A 251 3.56 16.99 -12.06
N ASN A 252 4.46 16.99 -13.04
CA ASN A 252 4.13 16.62 -14.42
C ASN A 252 4.28 15.13 -14.74
N THR A 253 5.21 14.44 -14.08
CA THR A 253 5.62 13.07 -14.44
C THR A 253 5.65 12.16 -13.22
N GLY A 254 6.30 12.58 -12.13
CA GLY A 254 6.52 11.74 -10.95
C GLY A 254 5.23 11.20 -10.34
N LYS A 255 4.23 12.06 -10.10
CA LYS A 255 2.92 11.67 -9.57
C LYS A 255 2.22 10.63 -10.45
N ARG A 256 2.27 10.79 -11.78
CA ARG A 256 1.64 9.88 -12.76
C ARG A 256 2.32 8.52 -12.79
N ILE A 257 3.65 8.49 -12.72
CA ILE A 257 4.42 7.24 -12.60
C ILE A 257 4.02 6.53 -11.29
N MET A 258 3.98 7.24 -10.17
CA MET A 258 3.61 6.65 -8.87
C MET A 258 2.16 6.17 -8.85
N ALA A 259 1.23 6.89 -9.50
CA ALA A 259 -0.16 6.46 -9.62
C ALA A 259 -0.30 5.15 -10.40
N ALA A 260 0.37 5.03 -11.56
CA ALA A 260 0.39 3.80 -12.34
C ALA A 260 1.05 2.64 -11.57
N THR A 261 2.17 2.87 -10.89
CA THR A 261 2.82 1.87 -10.02
C THR A 261 1.91 1.44 -8.86
N ALA A 262 1.20 2.37 -8.22
CA ALA A 262 0.25 2.07 -7.18
C ALA A 262 -0.90 1.21 -7.72
N PHE A 263 -1.43 1.56 -8.90
CA PHE A 263 -2.49 0.83 -9.58
C PHE A 263 -2.08 -0.62 -9.89
N ILE A 264 -0.89 -0.84 -10.44
CA ILE A 264 -0.38 -2.18 -10.73
C ILE A 264 -0.36 -3.04 -9.47
N GLY A 265 0.14 -2.51 -8.36
CA GLY A 265 0.16 -3.24 -7.08
C GLY A 265 -1.20 -3.45 -6.44
N SER A 266 -2.19 -2.62 -6.76
CA SER A 266 -3.56 -2.75 -6.24
C SER A 266 -4.31 -4.00 -6.74
N THR A 267 -3.70 -4.72 -7.67
CA THR A 267 -4.21 -5.98 -8.24
C THR A 267 -3.31 -7.18 -7.99
N LYS A 268 -2.30 -7.06 -7.12
CA LYS A 268 -1.38 -8.15 -6.78
C LYS A 268 -1.34 -8.40 -5.27
N ILE A 269 -1.68 -9.62 -4.85
CA ILE A 269 -1.35 -10.11 -3.49
C ILE A 269 0.09 -10.62 -3.45
N LYS A 270 0.49 -11.40 -4.46
CA LYS A 270 1.81 -12.02 -4.57
C LYS A 270 2.59 -11.42 -5.73
N ASP A 271 3.87 -11.19 -5.53
CA ASP A 271 4.76 -10.65 -6.55
C ASP A 271 5.89 -11.65 -6.83
N GLU A 272 6.08 -12.02 -8.09
CA GLU A 272 7.12 -12.95 -8.53
C GLU A 272 8.54 -12.40 -8.26
N ARG A 273 8.69 -11.07 -8.11
CA ARG A 273 9.96 -10.43 -7.72
C ARG A 273 10.33 -10.68 -6.25
N GLY A 274 9.35 -11.06 -5.42
CA GLY A 274 9.52 -11.41 -4.01
C GLY A 274 8.65 -10.58 -3.04
N PRO A 275 8.58 -11.00 -1.76
CA PRO A 275 7.69 -10.39 -0.75
C PRO A 275 7.97 -8.93 -0.42
N CYS A 276 9.18 -8.44 -0.69
CA CYS A 276 9.55 -7.05 -0.40
C CYS A 276 9.37 -6.11 -1.59
N ALA A 277 8.95 -6.60 -2.76
CA ALA A 277 8.89 -5.80 -3.99
C ALA A 277 8.06 -4.53 -3.80
N ARG A 278 6.85 -4.64 -3.22
CA ARG A 278 5.99 -3.48 -2.94
C ARG A 278 6.59 -2.49 -1.95
N ALA A 279 7.23 -3.00 -0.89
CA ALA A 279 7.91 -2.14 0.06
C ALA A 279 9.04 -1.35 -0.62
N ILE A 280 9.85 -2.02 -1.45
CA ILE A 280 10.92 -1.40 -2.24
C ILE A 280 10.40 -0.26 -3.13
N GLU A 281 9.21 -0.39 -3.71
CA GLU A 281 8.60 0.67 -4.50
C GLU A 281 8.25 1.91 -3.64
N TYR A 282 7.75 1.71 -2.41
CA TYR A 282 7.55 2.81 -1.45
C TYR A 282 8.88 3.41 -0.98
N PHE A 283 9.94 2.62 -0.83
CA PHE A 283 11.28 3.12 -0.52
C PHE A 283 11.83 4.00 -1.65
N HIS A 284 11.59 3.63 -2.93
CA HIS A 284 11.91 4.49 -4.08
C HIS A 284 11.11 5.80 -4.04
N HIS A 285 9.80 5.72 -3.77
CA HIS A 285 8.95 6.89 -3.65
C HIS A 285 9.40 7.81 -2.51
N ALA A 286 9.68 7.27 -1.32
CA ALA A 286 10.19 8.03 -0.18
C ALA A 286 11.56 8.67 -0.47
N SER A 287 12.43 7.97 -1.20
CA SER A 287 13.73 8.51 -1.62
C SER A 287 13.55 9.71 -2.57
N LEU A 288 12.56 9.68 -3.46
CA LEU A 288 12.21 10.79 -4.33
C LEU A 288 11.65 11.98 -3.53
N LEU A 289 10.70 11.73 -2.62
CA LEU A 289 10.12 12.78 -1.76
C LEU A 289 11.18 13.44 -0.87
N SER A 290 12.15 12.66 -0.37
CA SER A 290 13.30 13.18 0.37
C SER A 290 14.11 14.19 -0.44
N ARG A 291 14.31 13.93 -1.74
CA ARG A 291 15.04 14.84 -2.65
C ARG A 291 14.23 16.10 -2.97
N LEU A 292 12.91 16.02 -2.86
CA LEU A 292 11.98 17.15 -3.00
C LEU A 292 11.72 17.89 -1.69
N TRP A 293 12.44 17.54 -0.61
CA TRP A 293 12.27 18.11 0.73
C TRP A 293 10.86 17.94 1.33
N LYS A 294 10.07 16.98 0.84
CA LYS A 294 8.70 16.68 1.31
C LYS A 294 8.73 15.72 2.49
N ARG A 295 9.25 16.20 3.63
CA ARG A 295 9.52 15.36 4.81
C ARG A 295 8.28 14.67 5.38
N GLU A 296 7.14 15.35 5.41
CA GLU A 296 5.89 14.79 5.94
C GLU A 296 5.35 13.67 5.03
N GLU A 297 5.27 13.91 3.73
CA GLU A 297 4.89 12.89 2.74
C GLU A 297 5.86 11.71 2.75
N GLN A 298 7.17 11.97 2.86
CA GLN A 298 8.19 10.94 2.97
C GLN A 298 7.94 10.04 4.20
N ALA A 299 7.70 10.64 5.37
CA ALA A 299 7.43 9.90 6.59
C ALA A 299 6.14 9.06 6.47
N GLN A 300 5.11 9.60 5.83
CA GLN A 300 3.87 8.86 5.57
C GLN A 300 4.11 7.65 4.65
N VAL A 301 4.80 7.84 3.53
CA VAL A 301 5.14 6.77 2.59
C VAL A 301 6.04 5.71 3.25
N MET A 302 6.97 6.11 4.11
CA MET A 302 7.82 5.18 4.82
C MET A 302 7.04 4.37 5.88
N THR A 303 6.08 5.00 6.55
CA THR A 303 5.18 4.28 7.47
C THR A 303 4.29 3.29 6.72
N GLN A 304 3.85 3.63 5.51
CA GLN A 304 3.17 2.72 4.61
C GLN A 304 4.06 1.54 4.17
N ALA A 305 5.33 1.80 3.87
CA ALA A 305 6.30 0.75 3.56
C ALA A 305 6.46 -0.24 4.74
N MET A 306 6.55 0.25 5.98
CA MET A 306 6.59 -0.60 7.17
C MET A 306 5.34 -1.47 7.33
N ALA A 307 4.15 -0.91 7.09
CA ALA A 307 2.91 -1.66 7.15
C ALA A 307 2.87 -2.80 6.10
N GLU A 308 3.36 -2.54 4.89
CA GLU A 308 3.43 -3.55 3.83
C GLU A 308 4.48 -4.63 4.14
N LEU A 309 5.65 -4.27 4.68
CA LEU A 309 6.64 -5.22 5.18
C LEU A 309 6.08 -6.10 6.29
N ALA A 310 5.41 -5.51 7.29
CA ALA A 310 4.80 -6.24 8.39
C ALA A 310 3.71 -7.23 7.92
N THR A 311 3.02 -6.90 6.83
CA THR A 311 1.93 -7.71 6.29
C THR A 311 2.43 -8.83 5.37
N ALA A 312 3.57 -8.65 4.68
CA ALA A 312 4.07 -9.60 3.70
C ALA A 312 4.14 -11.08 4.15
N PRO A 313 4.56 -11.40 5.41
CA PRO A 313 4.58 -12.79 5.89
C PRO A 313 3.21 -13.47 5.98
N TYR A 314 2.12 -12.69 6.03
CA TYR A 314 0.75 -13.20 6.09
C TYR A 314 0.12 -13.37 4.71
N LEU A 315 0.73 -12.80 3.67
CA LEU A 315 0.20 -12.85 2.30
C LEU A 315 0.82 -13.97 1.47
N GLN A 316 2.08 -14.33 1.75
CA GLN A 316 2.78 -15.37 1.03
C GLN A 316 3.89 -16.02 1.86
N ARG A 317 4.34 -17.19 1.40
CA ARG A 317 5.46 -17.91 2.03
C ARG A 317 6.74 -17.12 1.83
N VAL A 318 7.50 -16.97 2.92
CA VAL A 318 8.74 -16.17 2.96
C VAL A 318 9.92 -17.12 3.17
N SER A 319 10.91 -17.10 2.27
CA SER A 319 12.16 -17.85 2.40
C SER A 319 13.04 -17.30 3.54
N GLN A 320 14.15 -17.96 3.86
CA GLN A 320 15.06 -17.45 4.89
C GLN A 320 15.79 -16.20 4.41
N GLU A 321 16.13 -16.12 3.12
CA GLU A 321 16.72 -14.95 2.47
C GLU A 321 15.74 -13.77 2.49
N ASP A 322 14.46 -14.02 2.16
CA ASP A 322 13.43 -13.01 2.17
C ASP A 322 13.19 -12.47 3.59
N LYS A 323 13.20 -13.33 4.62
CA LYS A 323 13.09 -12.89 6.03
C LYS A 323 14.20 -11.93 6.42
N LYS A 324 15.45 -12.22 6.02
CA LYS A 324 16.59 -11.32 6.28
C LYS A 324 16.38 -9.98 5.58
N MET A 325 16.01 -9.98 4.30
CA MET A 325 15.74 -8.75 3.54
C MET A 325 14.61 -7.93 4.18
N LEU A 326 13.53 -8.60 4.60
CA LEU A 326 12.38 -7.96 5.23
C LEU A 326 12.79 -7.28 6.55
N GLN A 327 13.57 -7.97 7.40
CA GLN A 327 14.12 -7.41 8.64
C GLN A 327 15.05 -6.21 8.37
N SER A 328 15.94 -6.30 7.39
CA SER A 328 16.84 -5.20 7.02
C SER A 328 16.08 -3.98 6.52
N LEU A 329 15.07 -4.17 5.65
CA LEU A 329 14.25 -3.06 5.17
C LEU A 329 13.39 -2.46 6.29
N MET A 330 12.88 -3.26 7.23
CA MET A 330 12.18 -2.71 8.40
C MET A 330 13.11 -1.84 9.26
N ALA A 331 14.35 -2.28 9.50
CA ALA A 331 15.34 -1.49 10.22
C ALA A 331 15.65 -0.17 9.49
N ASP A 332 15.86 -0.23 8.18
CA ASP A 332 16.08 0.97 7.35
C ASP A 332 14.90 1.95 7.44
N ALA A 333 13.66 1.45 7.41
CA ALA A 333 12.47 2.30 7.52
C ALA A 333 12.40 3.02 8.88
N VAL A 334 12.70 2.31 9.97
CA VAL A 334 12.77 2.88 11.32
C VAL A 334 13.84 3.94 11.40
N ASP A 335 15.04 3.68 10.86
CA ASP A 335 16.14 4.64 10.89
C ASP A 335 15.83 5.87 10.03
N ILE A 336 15.18 5.71 8.88
CA ILE A 336 14.72 6.84 8.05
C ILE A 336 13.70 7.69 8.80
N LEU A 337 12.71 7.07 9.44
CA LEU A 337 11.69 7.77 10.23
C LEU A 337 12.29 8.48 11.45
N ALA A 338 13.34 7.91 12.04
CA ALA A 338 14.08 8.52 13.14
C ALA A 338 15.09 9.59 12.69
N GLY A 339 15.24 9.82 11.37
CA GLY A 339 16.21 10.76 10.81
C GLY A 339 17.67 10.35 11.00
N ARG A 340 17.94 9.08 11.29
CA ARG A 340 19.29 8.55 11.51
C ARG A 340 20.03 8.35 10.20
N THR A 341 21.31 8.67 10.16
CA THR A 341 22.19 8.46 9.00
C THR A 341 23.08 7.25 9.23
N GLY A 342 23.25 6.39 8.22
CA GLY A 342 24.09 5.19 8.30
C GLY A 342 24.08 4.38 7.01
N GLU A 343 24.89 3.30 6.97
CA GLU A 343 24.78 2.29 5.91
C GLU A 343 23.43 1.59 6.02
N ARG A 344 22.73 1.47 4.90
CA ARG A 344 21.37 0.92 4.82
C ARG A 344 21.35 -0.18 3.77
N ALA A 345 20.63 -1.26 4.02
CA ALA A 345 20.43 -2.31 3.01
C ALA A 345 19.77 -1.74 1.75
N TRP A 346 18.90 -0.75 1.93
CA TRP A 346 18.30 0.04 0.86
C TRP A 346 19.32 0.71 -0.05
N ALA A 347 20.42 1.24 0.50
CA ALA A 347 21.45 1.89 -0.30
C ALA A 347 22.19 0.89 -1.20
N GLU A 348 22.37 -0.34 -0.75
CA GLU A 348 22.93 -1.41 -1.59
C GLU A 348 21.95 -1.85 -2.69
N ILE A 349 20.66 -1.96 -2.35
CA ILE A 349 19.60 -2.25 -3.32
C ILE A 349 19.52 -1.17 -4.41
N GLN A 350 19.72 0.10 -4.06
CA GLN A 350 19.72 1.21 -5.02
C GLN A 350 20.93 1.22 -5.98
N LYS A 351 22.03 0.53 -5.65
CA LYS A 351 23.25 0.47 -6.46
C LYS A 351 23.18 -0.59 -7.57
N VAL A 352 22.27 -1.56 -7.45
CA VAL A 352 22.00 -2.64 -8.42
C VAL A 352 20.98 -2.15 -9.46
#